data_AF-A0AAW0TJ06-F1
#
_entry.id   AF-A0AAW0TJ06-F1
#
_cell.length_a   1.000
_cell.length_b   1.000
_cell.length_c   1.000
_cell.angle_alpha   90.00
_cell.angle_beta   90.00
_cell.angle_gamma   90.00
#
_symmetry.space_group_name_H-M   'P 1'
#
loop_
_entity.id
_entity.type
_entity.pdbx_description
1 polymer ?
#
loop_
_entity_poly.entity_id
_entity_poly.type
_entity_poly.pdbx_seq_one_letter_code
_entity_poly.pdbx_strand_id
1 'polypeptide(L)'
;MKINKKLLPIKVHYFLRYAGAAPLVMLLPLIVRSKGLSPQTVGVLWTVMPMVGLIANSICGMLADYFKAYRTIFLASITSLTVGLVAMYWIPELPVAAQASEETFNLTLLGNATLSSSAFLANSSTLALELAGVDPEMTVGEGQAAPLALPPGKGTSGIPEETESVASFLHYPQFWIIVLALLLEQMGITICIMMSDSVCFQILGSERQLYGRQRLWGTIGMGVMAIVSGALVDIYSQGLPQKDYLPAIISCIVLMSADILVVARMKIPYSSDEKLKMGKVGNSLVHPEVLLFLMTVYVMGASLGIVWIFKLMLVEDVALAWNSDFPALKLLQGLVLGIETFGGEVPFFFLSGVIIERLGYTGVLIVSVLSTGLRCSLYYTVSNPWCFLPIELLNGLSYSVFHSVMGAYASHIAPPGAQATVQSVFRSTFYVGLSTAGFLGGLLYNTQGGSIAFLKVGVFDLIYVLVFILLHFLVKKYCIAGEASCVALQDDAKQNDPVNRVPEMEKLFLEKKPQEASGSMSRIHEDTKNECVRFIV
;
A
#
# COMPACT_ATOMS: atom_id res chain seq x y z
N MET A 1 8.46 16.61 -31.61
CA MET A 1 8.68 15.47 -30.69
C MET A 1 8.64 14.17 -31.49
N LYS A 2 9.78 13.53 -31.82
CA LYS A 2 9.77 12.25 -32.57
C LYS A 2 9.36 11.12 -31.60
N ILE A 3 8.24 10.46 -31.86
CA ILE A 3 7.76 9.34 -31.03
C ILE A 3 8.70 8.15 -31.23
N ASN A 4 9.36 7.70 -30.16
CA ASN A 4 10.20 6.50 -30.21
C ASN A 4 9.31 5.25 -30.31
N LYS A 5 9.18 4.71 -31.53
CA LYS A 5 8.35 3.53 -31.84
C LYS A 5 8.79 2.26 -31.09
N LYS A 6 10.05 2.18 -30.65
CA LYS A 6 10.57 1.03 -29.87
C LYS A 6 10.00 1.01 -28.44
N LEU A 7 9.77 2.18 -27.85
CA LEU A 7 9.25 2.32 -26.47
C LEU A 7 7.73 2.43 -26.41
N LEU A 8 7.05 2.53 -27.56
CA LEU A 8 5.60 2.65 -27.59
C LEU A 8 4.89 1.42 -27.00
N PRO A 9 5.26 0.16 -27.32
CA PRO A 9 4.56 -1.01 -26.77
C PRO A 9 4.60 -1.08 -25.25
N ILE A 10 5.74 -0.75 -24.63
CA ILE A 10 5.88 -0.81 -23.16
C ILE A 10 5.07 0.30 -22.47
N LYS A 11 4.97 1.49 -23.07
CA LYS A 11 4.10 2.57 -22.57
C LYS A 11 2.62 2.19 -22.64
N VAL A 12 2.21 1.61 -23.77
CA VAL A 12 0.83 1.14 -23.97
C VAL A 12 0.52 0.03 -22.98
N HIS A 13 1.44 -0.90 -22.74
CA HIS A 13 1.29 -1.92 -21.70
C HIS A 13 1.07 -1.31 -20.31
N TYR A 14 1.96 -0.41 -19.87
CA TYR A 14 1.78 0.26 -18.58
C TYR A 14 0.43 0.95 -18.48
N PHE A 15 0.01 1.68 -19.52
CA PHE A 15 -1.30 2.33 -19.55
C PHE A 15 -2.43 1.31 -19.43
N LEU A 16 -2.52 0.32 -20.33
CA LEU A 16 -3.63 -0.65 -20.40
C LEU A 16 -3.72 -1.50 -19.13
N ARG A 17 -2.58 -1.96 -18.61
CA ARG A 17 -2.51 -2.81 -17.43
C ARG A 17 -3.00 -2.10 -16.16
N TYR A 18 -2.60 -0.85 -15.96
CA TYR A 18 -3.06 -0.07 -14.82
C TYR A 18 -4.49 0.44 -15.02
N ALA A 19 -4.85 0.86 -16.24
CA ALA A 19 -6.19 1.28 -16.59
C ALA A 19 -7.23 0.16 -16.39
N GLY A 20 -6.90 -1.08 -16.77
CA GLY A 20 -7.79 -2.24 -16.64
C GLY A 20 -7.91 -2.76 -15.21
N ALA A 21 -6.79 -2.92 -14.49
CA ALA A 21 -6.81 -3.53 -13.15
C ALA A 21 -7.23 -2.54 -12.06
N ALA A 22 -6.65 -1.34 -12.07
CA ALA A 22 -6.63 -0.50 -10.87
C ALA A 22 -8.03 -0.16 -10.35
N PRO A 23 -9.05 0.15 -11.18
CA PRO A 23 -10.38 0.40 -10.64
C PRO A 23 -10.95 -0.76 -9.84
N LEU A 24 -10.80 -2.00 -10.34
CA LEU A 24 -11.32 -3.18 -9.63
C LEU A 24 -10.45 -3.53 -8.43
N VAL A 25 -9.12 -3.43 -8.52
CA VAL A 25 -8.21 -3.71 -7.39
C VAL A 25 -8.47 -2.75 -6.23
N MET A 26 -8.71 -1.46 -6.52
CA MET A 26 -9.00 -0.48 -5.48
C MET A 26 -10.41 -0.66 -4.89
N LEU A 27 -11.39 -1.07 -5.70
CA LEU A 27 -12.75 -1.37 -5.22
C LEU A 27 -12.87 -2.78 -4.62
N LEU A 28 -11.83 -3.61 -4.70
CA LEU A 28 -11.85 -5.00 -4.28
C LEU A 28 -12.25 -5.18 -2.80
N PRO A 29 -11.76 -4.39 -1.83
CA PRO A 29 -12.23 -4.46 -0.45
C PRO A 29 -13.74 -4.16 -0.32
N LEU A 30 -14.27 -3.25 -1.14
CA LEU A 30 -15.70 -2.92 -1.16
C LEU A 30 -16.55 -4.02 -1.79
N ILE A 31 -16.06 -4.66 -2.86
CA ILE A 31 -16.73 -5.79 -3.51
C ILE A 31 -16.78 -6.99 -2.55
N VAL A 32 -15.71 -7.22 -1.78
CA VAL A 32 -15.67 -8.27 -0.76
C VAL A 32 -16.64 -7.95 0.38
N ARG A 33 -16.68 -6.69 0.83
CA ARG A 33 -17.63 -6.22 1.85
C ARG A 33 -19.09 -6.35 1.39
N SER A 34 -19.39 -6.00 0.14
CA SER A 34 -20.75 -6.11 -0.40
C SER A 34 -21.24 -7.56 -0.51
N LYS A 35 -20.34 -8.55 -0.48
CA LYS A 35 -20.70 -9.98 -0.42
C LYS A 35 -21.06 -10.47 0.99
N GLY A 36 -21.12 -9.57 1.97
CA GLY A 36 -21.51 -9.88 3.36
C GLY A 36 -20.34 -10.16 4.29
N LEU A 37 -19.09 -9.86 3.89
CA LEU A 37 -17.93 -10.05 4.76
C LEU A 37 -17.66 -8.82 5.63
N SER A 38 -17.44 -9.06 6.93
CA SER A 38 -17.13 -8.00 7.90
C SER A 38 -15.79 -7.29 7.59
N PRO A 39 -15.62 -6.02 8.02
CA PRO A 39 -14.36 -5.30 7.86
C PRO A 39 -13.14 -6.01 8.48
N GLN A 40 -13.28 -6.78 9.56
CA GLN A 40 -12.15 -7.59 10.05
C GLN A 40 -11.81 -8.72 9.12
N THR A 41 -12.80 -9.37 8.53
CA THR A 41 -12.55 -10.48 7.60
C THR A 41 -11.82 -9.96 6.36
N VAL A 42 -12.25 -8.80 5.83
CA VAL A 42 -11.51 -8.07 4.79
C VAL A 42 -10.07 -7.78 5.25
N GLY A 43 -9.88 -7.25 6.45
CA GLY A 43 -8.54 -7.00 7.00
C GLY A 43 -7.64 -8.25 7.08
N VAL A 44 -8.20 -9.39 7.52
CA VAL A 44 -7.48 -10.67 7.60
C VAL A 44 -7.10 -11.19 6.21
N LEU A 45 -8.00 -11.10 5.23
CA LEU A 45 -7.70 -11.48 3.84
C LEU A 45 -6.54 -10.65 3.28
N TRP A 46 -6.55 -9.33 3.49
CA TRP A 46 -5.49 -8.42 3.05
C TRP A 46 -4.19 -8.53 3.87
N THR A 47 -4.21 -9.21 5.02
CA THR A 47 -2.98 -9.55 5.76
C THR A 47 -2.19 -10.62 5.01
N VAL A 48 -2.89 -11.61 4.44
CA VAL A 48 -2.27 -12.78 3.79
C VAL A 48 -1.80 -12.44 2.37
N MET A 49 -2.55 -11.61 1.64
CA MET A 49 -2.31 -11.29 0.23
C MET A 49 -0.87 -10.78 -0.05
N PRO A 50 -0.35 -9.74 0.61
CA PRO A 50 1.00 -9.24 0.34
C PRO A 50 2.11 -10.28 0.53
N MET A 51 1.96 -11.17 1.53
CA MET A 51 2.93 -12.22 1.82
C MET A 51 2.96 -13.28 0.72
N VAL A 52 1.79 -13.70 0.24
CA VAL A 52 1.69 -14.62 -0.90
C VAL A 52 2.28 -13.99 -2.16
N GLY A 53 2.01 -12.69 -2.39
CA GLY A 53 2.62 -11.93 -3.49
C GLY A 53 4.15 -11.95 -3.44
N LEU A 54 4.74 -11.74 -2.26
CA LEU A 54 6.20 -11.73 -2.07
C LEU A 54 6.85 -13.08 -2.42
N ILE A 55 6.23 -14.17 -1.97
CA ILE A 55 6.69 -15.53 -2.25
C ILE A 55 6.53 -15.85 -3.74
N ALA A 56 5.36 -15.55 -4.32
CA ALA A 56 5.08 -15.80 -5.72
C ALA A 56 6.05 -15.05 -6.64
N ASN A 57 6.37 -13.80 -6.31
CA ASN A 57 7.32 -12.99 -7.07
C ASN A 57 8.72 -13.62 -7.11
N SER A 58 9.19 -14.08 -5.94
CA SER A 58 10.50 -14.73 -5.81
C SER A 58 10.58 -16.02 -6.63
N ILE A 59 9.54 -16.86 -6.56
CA ILE A 59 9.47 -18.12 -7.31
C ILE A 59 9.38 -17.86 -8.82
N CYS A 60 8.49 -16.98 -9.27
CA CYS A 60 8.30 -16.70 -10.69
C CYS A 60 9.48 -15.96 -11.31
N GLY A 61 10.22 -15.15 -10.54
CA GLY A 61 11.49 -14.57 -10.97
C GLY A 61 12.52 -15.65 -11.29
N MET A 62 12.74 -16.57 -10.35
CA MET A 62 13.66 -17.70 -10.57
C MET A 62 13.24 -18.58 -11.76
N LEU A 63 11.94 -18.87 -11.90
CA LEU A 63 11.42 -19.65 -13.02
C LEU A 63 11.62 -18.94 -14.36
N ALA A 64 11.43 -17.61 -14.41
CA ALA A 64 11.64 -16.84 -15.63
C ALA A 64 13.09 -16.84 -16.09
N ASP A 65 14.01 -16.73 -15.15
CA ASP A 65 15.44 -16.77 -15.42
C ASP A 65 15.89 -18.18 -15.83
N TYR A 66 15.42 -19.22 -15.13
CA TYR A 66 15.77 -20.62 -15.39
C TYR A 66 15.25 -21.11 -16.75
N PHE A 67 13.95 -20.91 -17.04
CA PHE A 67 13.31 -21.36 -18.28
C PHE A 67 13.48 -20.38 -19.44
N LYS A 68 14.06 -19.20 -19.20
CA LYS A 68 14.15 -18.09 -20.18
C LYS A 68 12.77 -17.73 -20.77
N ALA A 69 11.72 -17.94 -20.00
CA ALA A 69 10.32 -17.90 -20.45
C ALA A 69 9.61 -16.60 -20.04
N TYR A 70 10.32 -15.46 -20.07
CA TYR A 70 9.80 -14.16 -19.64
C TYR A 70 8.44 -13.83 -20.28
N ARG A 71 8.28 -14.03 -21.60
CA ARG A 71 7.02 -13.74 -22.29
C ARG A 71 5.87 -14.60 -21.76
N THR A 72 6.09 -15.90 -21.58
CA THR A 72 5.06 -16.83 -21.14
C THR A 72 4.60 -16.51 -19.72
N ILE A 73 5.56 -16.26 -18.81
CA ILE A 73 5.24 -15.90 -17.42
C ILE A 73 4.54 -14.54 -17.36
N PHE A 74 4.96 -13.59 -18.19
CA PHE A 74 4.32 -12.28 -18.26
C PHE A 74 2.87 -12.39 -18.73
N LEU A 75 2.60 -13.10 -19.84
CA LEU A 75 1.24 -13.32 -20.33
C LEU A 75 0.38 -14.11 -19.33
N ALA A 76 0.96 -15.12 -18.68
CA ALA A 76 0.28 -15.90 -17.64
C ALA A 76 -0.12 -15.01 -16.45
N SER A 77 0.74 -14.07 -16.04
CA SER A 77 0.46 -13.15 -14.92
C SER A 77 -0.66 -12.14 -15.22
N ILE A 78 -0.74 -11.62 -16.45
CA ILE A 78 -1.84 -10.73 -16.87
C ILE A 78 -3.15 -11.52 -16.93
N THR A 79 -3.08 -12.76 -17.43
CA THR A 79 -4.25 -13.65 -17.51
C THR A 79 -4.74 -14.04 -16.12
N SER A 80 -3.84 -14.45 -15.21
CA SER A 80 -4.21 -14.84 -13.85
C SER A 80 -4.82 -13.68 -13.08
N LEU A 81 -4.27 -12.47 -13.23
CA LEU A 81 -4.85 -11.26 -12.67
C LEU A 81 -6.26 -11.00 -13.18
N THR A 82 -6.45 -11.05 -14.50
CA THR A 82 -7.75 -10.80 -15.13
C THR A 82 -8.78 -11.81 -14.66
N VAL A 83 -8.41 -13.09 -14.62
CA VAL A 83 -9.29 -14.17 -14.13
C VAL A 83 -9.64 -13.96 -12.66
N GLY A 84 -8.67 -13.62 -11.80
CA GLY A 84 -8.92 -13.34 -10.38
C GLY A 84 -9.91 -12.19 -10.17
N LEU A 85 -9.70 -11.06 -10.86
CA LEU A 85 -10.59 -9.89 -10.77
C LEU A 85 -12.01 -10.16 -11.30
N VAL A 86 -12.13 -10.88 -12.43
CA VAL A 86 -13.44 -11.18 -13.04
C VAL A 86 -14.18 -12.26 -12.25
N ALA A 87 -13.48 -13.26 -11.72
CA ALA A 87 -14.08 -14.34 -10.93
C ALA A 87 -14.84 -13.78 -9.73
N MET A 88 -14.33 -12.72 -9.09
CA MET A 88 -14.95 -12.06 -7.95
C MET A 88 -16.39 -11.61 -8.20
N TYR A 89 -16.76 -11.24 -9.43
CA TYR A 89 -18.13 -10.85 -9.74
C TYR A 89 -19.13 -12.00 -9.59
N TRP A 90 -18.77 -13.17 -10.13
CA TRP A 90 -19.66 -14.33 -10.24
C TRP A 90 -19.84 -15.11 -8.93
N ILE A 91 -19.06 -14.79 -7.90
CA ILE A 91 -19.19 -15.45 -6.60
C ILE A 91 -20.48 -14.95 -5.93
N PRO A 92 -21.42 -15.84 -5.56
CA PRO A 92 -22.65 -15.43 -4.87
C PRO A 92 -22.35 -14.83 -3.49
N GLU A 93 -23.27 -13.99 -3.01
CA GLU A 93 -23.21 -13.41 -1.67
C GLU A 93 -23.27 -14.52 -0.60
N LEU A 94 -22.57 -14.30 0.52
CA LEU A 94 -22.65 -15.20 1.66
C LEU A 94 -24.02 -15.01 2.34
N PRO A 95 -24.73 -16.10 2.68
CA PRO A 95 -25.98 -15.99 3.43
C PRO A 95 -25.65 -15.43 4.81
N VAL A 96 -25.94 -14.14 5.02
CA VAL A 96 -25.75 -13.48 6.31
C VAL A 96 -26.73 -14.13 7.30
N ALA A 97 -26.24 -14.54 8.47
CA ALA A 97 -27.04 -15.16 9.53
C ALA A 97 -28.25 -14.30 9.98
N ALA A 98 -28.29 -13.02 9.60
CA ALA A 98 -29.39 -12.10 9.84
C ALA A 98 -30.69 -12.44 9.08
N GLN A 99 -30.68 -13.24 8.01
CA GLN A 99 -31.92 -13.68 7.36
C GLN A 99 -32.57 -14.90 8.02
N ALA A 100 -31.85 -15.60 8.90
CA ALA A 100 -32.42 -16.73 9.65
C ALA A 100 -33.20 -16.26 10.89
N SER A 101 -32.95 -15.06 11.42
CA SER A 101 -33.66 -14.58 12.62
C SER A 101 -35.05 -14.03 12.31
N GLU A 102 -35.29 -13.38 11.16
CA GLU A 102 -36.63 -12.85 10.82
C GLU A 102 -37.65 -13.93 10.43
N GLU A 103 -37.25 -14.97 9.69
CA GLU A 103 -38.16 -16.09 9.39
C GLU A 103 -38.46 -16.93 10.65
N THR A 104 -37.48 -17.12 11.53
CA THR A 104 -37.69 -17.82 12.80
C THR A 104 -38.50 -16.98 13.79
N PHE A 105 -38.34 -15.65 13.80
CA PHE A 105 -39.13 -14.75 14.65
C PHE A 105 -40.60 -14.71 14.23
N ASN A 106 -40.89 -14.71 12.92
CA ASN A 106 -42.26 -14.80 12.41
C ASN A 106 -42.91 -16.17 12.67
N LEU A 107 -42.17 -17.28 12.55
CA LEU A 107 -42.67 -18.61 12.92
C LEU A 107 -42.87 -18.81 14.42
N THR A 108 -42.06 -18.15 15.27
CA THR A 108 -42.20 -18.22 16.73
C THR A 108 -43.33 -17.32 17.24
N LEU A 109 -43.59 -16.17 16.59
CA LEU A 109 -44.75 -15.32 16.86
C LEU A 109 -46.08 -15.95 16.43
N LEU A 110 -46.11 -16.64 15.28
CA LEU A 110 -47.29 -17.40 14.86
C LEU A 110 -47.55 -18.63 15.73
N GLY A 111 -46.51 -19.29 16.25
CA GLY A 111 -46.63 -20.43 17.16
C GLY A 111 -47.09 -20.07 18.58
N ASN A 112 -46.72 -18.88 19.08
CA ASN A 112 -47.15 -18.41 20.40
C ASN A 112 -48.50 -17.66 20.38
N ALA A 113 -49.01 -17.27 19.20
CA ALA A 113 -50.31 -16.62 19.08
C ALA A 113 -51.51 -17.59 19.14
N THR A 114 -51.28 -18.91 19.18
CA THR A 114 -52.35 -19.93 19.26
C THR A 114 -52.63 -20.45 20.68
N LEU A 115 -52.01 -19.88 21.72
CA LEU A 115 -52.21 -20.29 23.12
C LEU A 115 -52.48 -19.09 24.06
N SER A 116 -53.47 -18.27 23.73
CA SER A 116 -54.24 -17.54 24.75
C SER A 116 -55.62 -17.15 24.21
N SER A 117 -56.62 -17.86 24.73
CA SER A 117 -58.02 -17.61 24.44
C SER A 117 -58.50 -16.26 24.99
N SER A 118 -59.49 -15.72 24.26
CA SER A 118 -60.57 -14.82 24.69
C SER A 118 -60.23 -13.37 25.06
N ALA A 119 -60.40 -12.46 24.09
CA ALA A 119 -61.43 -11.40 24.15
C ALA A 119 -61.17 -10.33 23.07
N PHE A 120 -61.94 -10.34 21.98
CA PHE A 120 -62.82 -9.23 21.57
C PHE A 120 -63.38 -9.50 20.16
N LEU A 121 -64.67 -9.83 20.11
CA LEU A 121 -65.49 -9.60 18.94
C LEU A 121 -65.72 -8.08 18.83
N ALA A 122 -65.48 -7.49 17.66
CA ALA A 122 -66.43 -6.59 16.98
C ALA A 122 -65.78 -5.91 15.76
N ASN A 123 -66.57 -5.88 14.68
CA ASN A 123 -66.50 -5.05 13.48
C ASN A 123 -65.52 -5.42 12.37
N SER A 124 -66.03 -6.31 11.53
CA SER A 124 -65.90 -6.30 10.08
C SER A 124 -66.42 -5.01 9.41
N SER A 125 -65.88 -4.75 8.21
CA SER A 125 -66.34 -3.91 7.08
C SER A 125 -65.78 -2.48 6.94
N THR A 126 -65.02 -2.27 5.83
CA THR A 126 -65.11 -1.21 4.77
C THR A 126 -63.72 -0.98 4.14
N LEU A 127 -63.30 -1.73 3.11
CA LEU A 127 -63.50 -1.43 1.67
C LEU A 127 -64.32 -0.16 1.35
N ALA A 128 -63.64 0.88 0.86
CA ALA A 128 -64.06 1.96 -0.06
C ALA A 128 -63.21 3.22 0.27
N LEU A 129 -62.10 3.49 -0.43
CA LEU A 129 -62.04 4.28 -1.66
C LEU A 129 -62.83 5.60 -1.62
N GLU A 130 -62.07 6.68 -1.90
CA GLU A 130 -62.47 8.00 -2.37
C GLU A 130 -63.21 8.91 -1.38
N LEU A 131 -62.56 10.01 -1.00
CA LEU A 131 -63.06 11.36 -1.30
C LEU A 131 -62.02 12.43 -0.88
N ALA A 132 -61.36 12.95 -1.91
CA ALA A 132 -61.14 14.38 -2.17
C ALA A 132 -60.33 15.23 -1.16
N GLY A 133 -59.22 15.80 -1.65
CA GLY A 133 -58.73 17.08 -1.13
C GLY A 133 -57.26 17.38 -1.36
N VAL A 134 -56.86 17.64 -2.61
CA VAL A 134 -55.67 18.46 -2.93
C VAL A 134 -56.10 19.92 -2.74
N ASP A 135 -55.35 20.80 -2.04
CA ASP A 135 -54.43 21.80 -2.64
C ASP A 135 -53.72 22.67 -1.56
N PRO A 136 -52.65 23.43 -1.94
CA PRO A 136 -51.45 23.70 -1.14
C PRO A 136 -51.33 25.14 -0.62
N GLU A 137 -50.47 25.37 0.39
CA GLU A 137 -49.98 26.72 0.67
C GLU A 137 -48.55 26.77 1.23
N MET A 138 -47.90 27.88 0.88
CA MET A 138 -46.49 28.19 0.81
C MET A 138 -46.05 28.93 2.08
N THR A 139 -44.93 28.56 2.73
CA THR A 139 -44.16 29.50 3.54
C THR A 139 -42.65 29.22 3.43
N VAL A 140 -41.96 30.21 2.86
CA VAL A 140 -40.51 30.42 2.94
C VAL A 140 -40.21 31.02 4.31
N GLY A 141 -39.17 30.52 4.99
CA GLY A 141 -38.64 31.11 6.21
C GLY A 141 -37.18 30.72 6.40
N GLU A 142 -36.27 31.62 6.02
CA GLU A 142 -34.86 31.58 6.41
C GLU A 142 -34.74 31.74 7.94
N GLY A 143 -33.86 30.95 8.57
CA GLY A 143 -33.52 31.07 9.99
C GLY A 143 -32.24 30.32 10.32
N GLN A 144 -31.20 31.06 10.69
CA GLN A 144 -29.84 30.60 10.98
C GLN A 144 -29.71 29.79 12.29
N ALA A 145 -28.88 28.74 12.20
CA ALA A 145 -27.88 28.23 13.15
C ALA A 145 -28.20 28.09 14.66
N ALA A 146 -28.26 26.84 15.13
CA ALA A 146 -27.63 26.37 16.37
C ALA A 146 -27.28 24.88 16.25
N PRO A 147 -26.18 24.39 16.87
CA PRO A 147 -25.65 23.05 16.65
C PRO A 147 -26.52 22.01 17.36
N LEU A 148 -27.08 21.06 16.62
CA LEU A 148 -27.74 19.90 17.20
C LEU A 148 -26.66 19.01 17.84
N ALA A 149 -26.50 19.17 19.14
CA ALA A 149 -25.86 18.19 20.00
C ALA A 149 -26.56 16.84 19.80
N LEU A 150 -25.78 15.81 19.50
CA LEU A 150 -26.19 14.41 19.52
C LEU A 150 -26.96 14.12 20.82
N PRO A 151 -28.18 13.57 20.77
CA PRO A 151 -28.82 13.12 21.99
C PRO A 151 -28.00 11.95 22.57
N PRO A 152 -27.77 11.91 23.90
CA PRO A 152 -27.10 10.79 24.53
C PRO A 152 -27.93 9.52 24.31
N GLY A 153 -27.27 8.48 23.81
CA GLY A 153 -27.88 7.17 23.56
C GLY A 153 -28.59 6.67 24.82
N LYS A 154 -29.92 6.55 24.73
CA LYS A 154 -30.69 5.77 25.71
C LYS A 154 -30.34 4.30 25.49
N GLY A 155 -29.66 3.72 26.47
CA GLY A 155 -29.30 2.32 26.49
C GLY A 155 -30.54 1.43 26.36
N THR A 156 -30.57 0.64 25.29
CA THR A 156 -31.23 -0.65 25.28
C THR A 156 -30.23 -1.65 25.83
N SER A 157 -30.49 -2.09 27.07
CA SER A 157 -29.81 -3.18 27.74
C SER A 157 -29.91 -4.48 26.94
N GLY A 158 -28.76 -5.08 26.63
CA GLY A 158 -28.63 -6.53 26.49
C GLY A 158 -29.00 -7.15 25.14
N ILE A 159 -28.30 -6.79 24.08
CA ILE A 159 -27.93 -7.74 23.02
C ILE A 159 -26.42 -7.55 22.83
N PRO A 160 -25.56 -8.56 23.06
CA PRO A 160 -24.18 -8.46 22.64
C PRO A 160 -24.22 -8.34 21.12
N GLU A 161 -23.69 -7.25 20.59
CA GLU A 161 -23.27 -7.17 19.20
C GLU A 161 -22.18 -8.23 19.03
N GLU A 162 -22.58 -9.48 18.75
CA GLU A 162 -21.66 -10.59 18.55
C GLU A 162 -20.71 -10.16 17.45
N THR A 163 -19.46 -9.93 17.82
CA THR A 163 -18.40 -9.65 16.86
C THR A 163 -18.36 -10.85 15.94
N GLU A 164 -18.90 -10.73 14.72
CA GLU A 164 -18.87 -11.79 13.71
C GLU A 164 -17.40 -12.14 13.43
N SER A 165 -16.93 -13.14 14.16
CA SER A 165 -15.57 -13.65 14.10
C SER A 165 -15.37 -14.34 12.76
N VAL A 166 -14.19 -14.22 12.17
CA VAL A 166 -13.82 -14.86 10.89
C VAL A 166 -14.20 -16.35 10.85
N ALA A 167 -14.22 -17.02 12.01
CA ALA A 167 -14.63 -18.41 12.17
C ALA A 167 -16.04 -18.71 11.63
N SER A 168 -16.98 -17.76 11.68
CA SER A 168 -18.34 -17.94 11.16
C SER A 168 -18.37 -18.17 9.65
N PHE A 169 -17.39 -17.60 8.92
CA PHE A 169 -17.34 -17.67 7.46
C PHE A 169 -16.58 -18.89 6.93
N LEU A 170 -15.75 -19.55 7.75
CA LEU A 170 -14.88 -20.66 7.33
C LEU A 170 -15.63 -21.88 6.80
N HIS A 171 -16.89 -22.07 7.23
CA HIS A 171 -17.73 -23.20 6.84
C HIS A 171 -18.35 -23.02 5.44
N TYR A 172 -18.36 -21.81 4.88
CA TYR A 172 -18.96 -21.53 3.59
C TYR A 172 -17.96 -21.78 2.44
N PRO A 173 -18.29 -22.61 1.43
CA PRO A 173 -17.43 -22.79 0.27
C PRO A 173 -17.22 -21.49 -0.53
N GLN A 174 -18.20 -20.58 -0.52
CA GLN A 174 -18.12 -19.26 -1.14
C GLN A 174 -16.92 -18.46 -0.60
N PHE A 175 -16.68 -18.52 0.71
CA PHE A 175 -15.55 -17.84 1.37
C PHE A 175 -14.21 -18.32 0.80
N TRP A 176 -14.02 -19.64 0.64
CA TRP A 176 -12.78 -20.18 0.08
C TRP A 176 -12.60 -19.86 -1.41
N ILE A 177 -13.68 -19.78 -2.18
CA ILE A 177 -13.62 -19.31 -3.57
C ILE A 177 -13.19 -17.85 -3.63
N ILE A 178 -13.69 -16.99 -2.73
CA ILE A 178 -13.22 -15.60 -2.58
C ILE A 178 -11.73 -15.58 -2.26
N VAL A 179 -11.29 -16.34 -1.26
CA VAL A 179 -9.87 -16.44 -0.88
C VAL A 179 -9.02 -16.84 -2.09
N LEU A 180 -9.40 -17.88 -2.82
CA LEU A 180 -8.66 -18.35 -3.99
C LEU A 180 -8.61 -17.32 -5.12
N ALA A 181 -9.72 -16.61 -5.37
CA ALA A 181 -9.77 -15.55 -6.37
C ALA A 181 -8.87 -14.37 -5.98
N LEU A 182 -8.88 -13.95 -4.72
CA LEU A 182 -8.01 -12.91 -4.17
C LEU A 182 -6.53 -13.30 -4.24
N LEU A 183 -6.18 -14.54 -3.90
CA LEU A 183 -4.80 -15.02 -4.00
C LEU A 183 -4.33 -15.08 -5.46
N LEU A 184 -5.18 -15.54 -6.38
CA LEU A 184 -4.86 -15.60 -7.81
C LEU A 184 -4.63 -14.21 -8.40
N GLU A 185 -5.50 -13.26 -8.05
CA GLU A 185 -5.38 -11.84 -8.37
C GLU A 185 -4.05 -11.28 -7.85
N GLN A 186 -3.77 -11.47 -6.56
CA GLN A 186 -2.57 -10.95 -5.89
C GLN A 186 -1.25 -11.55 -6.41
N MET A 187 -1.25 -12.82 -6.79
CA MET A 187 -0.10 -13.42 -7.47
C MET A 187 0.07 -12.80 -8.85
N GLY A 188 -1.01 -12.69 -9.61
CA GLY A 188 -1.02 -12.07 -10.94
C GLY A 188 -0.53 -10.62 -10.91
N ILE A 189 -1.02 -9.81 -9.96
CA ILE A 189 -0.63 -8.40 -9.86
C ILE A 189 0.86 -8.26 -9.59
N THR A 190 1.39 -9.03 -8.63
CA THR A 190 2.78 -8.92 -8.18
C THR A 190 3.76 -9.38 -9.26
N ILE A 191 3.49 -10.55 -9.88
CA ILE A 191 4.33 -11.10 -10.95
C ILE A 191 4.30 -10.18 -12.16
N CYS A 192 3.12 -9.65 -12.50
CA CYS A 192 2.99 -8.73 -13.62
C CYS A 192 3.83 -7.47 -13.39
N ILE A 193 3.78 -6.84 -12.21
CA ILE A 193 4.60 -5.64 -11.92
C ILE A 193 6.09 -5.95 -12.09
N MET A 194 6.58 -7.06 -11.52
CA MET A 194 7.99 -7.45 -11.67
C MET A 194 8.37 -7.67 -13.14
N MET A 195 7.53 -8.38 -13.91
CA MET A 195 7.79 -8.65 -15.33
C MET A 195 7.75 -7.38 -16.16
N SER A 196 6.78 -6.47 -15.92
CA SER A 196 6.71 -5.17 -16.57
C SER A 196 8.00 -4.38 -16.37
N ASP A 197 8.51 -4.34 -15.14
CA ASP A 197 9.73 -3.60 -14.81
C ASP A 197 10.97 -4.24 -15.44
N SER A 198 11.11 -5.57 -15.33
CA SER A 198 12.22 -6.33 -15.93
C SER A 198 12.26 -6.16 -17.46
N VAL A 199 11.13 -6.35 -18.14
CA VAL A 199 11.01 -6.17 -19.59
C VAL A 199 11.27 -4.72 -19.99
N CYS A 200 10.80 -3.74 -19.21
CA CYS A 200 11.06 -2.32 -19.46
C CYS A 200 12.57 -2.02 -19.40
N PHE A 201 13.29 -2.51 -18.39
CA PHE A 201 14.74 -2.35 -18.29
C PHE A 201 15.49 -3.03 -19.43
N GLN A 202 15.08 -4.24 -19.84
CA GLN A 202 15.66 -4.94 -20.99
C GLN A 202 15.48 -4.13 -22.29
N ILE A 203 14.32 -3.51 -22.51
CA ILE A 203 14.05 -2.69 -23.71
C ILE A 203 14.88 -1.39 -23.70
N LEU A 204 15.03 -0.77 -22.53
CA LEU A 204 15.76 0.48 -22.34
C LEU A 204 17.29 0.31 -22.45
N GLY A 205 17.84 -0.84 -22.06
CA GLY A 205 19.27 -1.13 -22.16
C GLY A 205 20.11 -0.11 -21.38
N SER A 206 20.93 0.67 -22.09
CA SER A 206 21.78 1.73 -21.52
C SER A 206 21.01 2.96 -21.04
N GLU A 207 19.75 3.16 -21.47
CA GLU A 207 18.94 4.35 -21.15
C GLU A 207 18.01 4.13 -19.94
N ARG A 208 18.50 3.49 -18.87
CA ARG A 208 17.69 3.14 -17.67
C ARG A 208 17.04 4.35 -16.98
N GLN A 209 17.64 5.54 -17.09
CA GLN A 209 17.10 6.80 -16.59
C GLN A 209 15.74 7.19 -17.18
N LEU A 210 15.36 6.62 -18.33
CA LEU A 210 14.05 6.87 -18.97
C LEU A 210 12.93 5.98 -18.41
N TYR A 211 13.21 5.10 -17.44
CA TYR A 211 12.24 4.18 -16.83
C TYR A 211 11.01 4.90 -16.27
N GLY A 212 11.22 5.97 -15.49
CA GLY A 212 10.13 6.73 -14.88
C GLY A 212 9.15 7.30 -15.92
N ARG A 213 9.65 7.71 -17.10
CA ARG A 213 8.81 8.20 -18.21
C ARG A 213 7.94 7.12 -18.85
N GLN A 214 8.30 5.85 -18.70
CA GLN A 214 7.47 4.73 -19.15
C GLN A 214 6.42 4.40 -18.10
N ARG A 215 6.86 4.27 -16.84
CA ARG A 215 6.00 3.93 -15.69
C ARG A 215 4.90 4.94 -15.43
N LEU A 216 5.13 6.22 -15.73
CA LEU A 216 4.16 7.31 -15.64
C LEU A 216 2.86 7.02 -16.40
N TRP A 217 2.93 6.34 -17.55
CA TRP A 217 1.74 5.99 -18.32
C TRP A 217 0.78 5.06 -17.56
N GLY A 218 1.31 4.25 -16.64
CA GLY A 218 0.47 3.44 -15.75
C GLY A 218 -0.31 4.28 -14.75
N THR A 219 0.34 5.26 -14.13
CA THR A 219 -0.32 6.21 -13.21
C THR A 219 -1.43 6.99 -13.94
N ILE A 220 -1.16 7.47 -15.15
CA ILE A 220 -2.17 8.15 -15.98
C ILE A 220 -3.36 7.21 -16.27
N GLY A 221 -3.09 5.96 -16.69
CA GLY A 221 -4.13 4.99 -16.99
C GLY A 221 -5.02 4.69 -15.78
N MET A 222 -4.42 4.49 -14.61
CA MET A 222 -5.12 4.29 -13.34
C MET A 222 -6.03 5.47 -13.00
N GLY A 223 -5.52 6.71 -13.02
CA GLY A 223 -6.31 7.89 -12.66
C GLY A 223 -7.47 8.15 -13.61
N VAL A 224 -7.27 8.01 -14.93
CA VAL A 224 -8.35 8.17 -15.91
C VAL A 224 -9.42 7.11 -15.69
N MET A 225 -9.03 5.83 -15.62
CA MET A 225 -10.00 4.76 -15.53
C MET A 225 -10.71 4.70 -14.20
N ALA A 226 -10.10 5.12 -13.08
CA ALA A 226 -10.79 5.19 -11.80
C ALA A 226 -12.00 6.14 -11.84
N ILE A 227 -11.84 7.32 -12.46
CA ILE A 227 -12.93 8.29 -12.64
C ILE A 227 -13.98 7.73 -13.61
N VAL A 228 -13.54 7.21 -14.76
CA VAL A 228 -14.44 6.68 -15.80
C VAL A 228 -15.25 5.50 -15.29
N SER A 229 -14.62 4.51 -14.66
CA SER A 229 -15.32 3.34 -14.11
C SER A 229 -16.26 3.73 -12.98
N GLY A 230 -15.88 4.68 -12.12
CA GLY A 230 -16.74 5.19 -11.06
C GLY A 230 -18.03 5.81 -11.63
N ALA A 231 -17.89 6.65 -12.65
CA ALA A 231 -19.03 7.22 -13.38
C ALA A 231 -19.90 6.15 -14.04
N LEU A 232 -19.28 5.19 -14.74
CA LEU A 232 -19.99 4.12 -15.44
C LEU A 232 -20.79 3.24 -14.49
N VAL A 233 -20.24 2.89 -13.33
CA VAL A 233 -20.94 2.09 -12.31
C VAL A 233 -22.12 2.87 -11.76
N ASP A 234 -21.97 4.16 -11.45
CA ASP A 234 -23.09 4.97 -10.94
C ASP A 234 -24.20 5.15 -11.98
N ILE A 235 -23.86 5.39 -13.26
CA ILE A 235 -24.84 5.53 -14.36
C ILE A 235 -25.57 4.22 -14.60
N TYR A 236 -24.86 3.10 -14.65
CA TYR A 236 -25.45 1.79 -14.91
C TYR A 236 -26.32 1.30 -13.75
N SER A 237 -25.97 1.69 -12.52
CA SER A 237 -26.69 1.27 -11.32
C SER A 237 -27.89 2.15 -10.97
N GLN A 238 -28.28 3.10 -11.82
CA GLN A 238 -29.45 3.96 -11.56
C GLN A 238 -30.72 3.11 -11.47
N GLY A 239 -31.40 3.18 -10.33
CA GLY A 239 -32.64 2.43 -10.07
C GLY A 239 -32.43 0.98 -9.61
N LEU A 240 -31.18 0.53 -9.39
CA LEU A 240 -30.89 -0.76 -8.77
C LEU A 240 -30.78 -0.63 -7.24
N PRO A 241 -31.19 -1.66 -6.47
CA PRO A 241 -31.10 -1.65 -5.01
C PRO A 241 -29.65 -1.69 -4.50
N GLN A 242 -28.70 -2.16 -5.31
CA GLN A 242 -27.27 -2.16 -5.03
C GLN A 242 -26.48 -1.75 -6.26
N LYS A 243 -25.28 -1.20 -6.05
CA LYS A 243 -24.39 -0.79 -7.15
C LYS A 243 -23.84 -2.03 -7.88
N ASP A 244 -24.07 -2.11 -9.18
CA ASP A 244 -23.59 -3.19 -10.04
C ASP A 244 -22.25 -2.81 -10.70
N TYR A 245 -21.22 -3.61 -10.41
CA TYR A 245 -19.85 -3.42 -10.89
C TYR A 245 -19.62 -3.93 -12.32
N LEU A 246 -20.64 -4.45 -13.00
CA LEU A 246 -20.53 -5.01 -14.36
C LEU A 246 -19.79 -4.08 -15.37
N PRO A 247 -20.06 -2.76 -15.43
CA PRO A 247 -19.33 -1.88 -16.37
C PRO A 247 -17.82 -1.83 -16.11
N ALA A 248 -17.41 -1.88 -14.84
CA ALA A 248 -16.00 -1.90 -14.47
C ALA A 248 -15.33 -3.22 -14.87
N ILE A 249 -16.06 -4.34 -14.77
CA ILE A 249 -15.58 -5.67 -15.17
C ILE A 249 -15.43 -5.78 -16.68
N ILE A 250 -16.40 -5.30 -17.46
CA ILE A 250 -16.32 -5.26 -18.92
C ILE A 250 -15.12 -4.41 -19.34
N SER A 251 -14.95 -3.24 -18.71
CA SER A 251 -13.79 -2.36 -18.95
C SER A 251 -12.46 -3.05 -18.66
N CYS A 252 -12.37 -3.80 -17.54
CA CYS A 252 -11.20 -4.59 -17.19
C CYS A 252 -10.90 -5.66 -18.26
N ILE A 253 -11.88 -6.47 -18.66
CA ILE A 253 -11.70 -7.53 -19.65
C ILE A 253 -11.21 -6.96 -20.98
N VAL A 254 -11.83 -5.87 -21.45
CA VAL A 254 -11.46 -5.23 -22.72
C VAL A 254 -10.02 -4.71 -22.68
N LEU A 255 -9.67 -3.96 -21.63
CA LEU A 255 -8.34 -3.35 -21.50
C LEU A 255 -7.24 -4.40 -21.26
N MET A 256 -7.50 -5.43 -20.45
CA MET A 256 -6.56 -6.53 -20.21
C MET A 256 -6.38 -7.41 -21.45
N SER A 257 -7.44 -7.67 -22.21
CA SER A 257 -7.33 -8.42 -23.47
C SER A 257 -6.49 -7.65 -24.49
N ALA A 258 -6.67 -6.32 -24.57
CA ALA A 258 -5.81 -5.47 -25.39
C ALA A 258 -4.35 -5.51 -24.90
N ASP A 259 -4.11 -5.52 -23.59
CA ASP A 259 -2.77 -5.61 -23.01
C ASP A 259 -2.07 -6.95 -23.35
N ILE A 260 -2.79 -8.07 -23.23
CA ILE A 260 -2.32 -9.40 -23.63
C ILE A 260 -1.87 -9.40 -25.10
N LEU A 261 -2.63 -8.76 -25.99
CA LEU A 261 -2.26 -8.64 -27.41
C LEU A 261 -1.00 -7.80 -27.61
N VAL A 262 -0.86 -6.70 -26.87
CA VAL A 262 0.33 -5.84 -26.92
C VAL A 262 1.57 -6.59 -26.45
N VAL A 263 1.49 -7.27 -25.30
CA VAL A 263 2.60 -8.05 -24.74
C VAL A 263 2.95 -9.25 -25.61
N ALA A 264 1.96 -9.94 -26.19
CA ALA A 264 2.18 -11.06 -27.11
C ALA A 264 2.96 -10.64 -28.37
N ARG A 265 2.74 -9.40 -28.85
CA ARG A 265 3.43 -8.83 -30.01
C ARG A 265 4.70 -8.06 -29.65
N MET A 266 4.96 -7.84 -28.36
CA MET A 266 6.11 -7.06 -27.90
C MET A 266 7.42 -7.82 -28.16
N LYS A 267 8.39 -7.13 -28.76
CA LYS A 267 9.76 -7.65 -28.92
C LYS A 267 10.50 -7.47 -27.62
N ILE A 268 10.67 -8.56 -26.87
CA ILE A 268 11.41 -8.59 -25.61
C ILE A 268 12.85 -8.99 -25.94
N PRO A 269 13.82 -8.06 -25.83
CA PRO A 269 15.22 -8.39 -26.08
C PRO A 269 15.72 -9.29 -24.94
N TYR A 270 16.32 -10.41 -25.31
CA TYR A 270 16.94 -11.30 -24.34
C TYR A 270 18.25 -10.66 -23.85
N SER A 271 18.32 -10.35 -22.56
CA SER A 271 19.58 -9.96 -21.92
C SER A 271 20.12 -11.17 -21.17
N SER A 272 21.14 -11.82 -21.74
CA SER A 272 22.00 -12.70 -20.98
C SER A 272 22.98 -11.86 -20.15
N ASP A 273 23.35 -12.42 -19.00
CA ASP A 273 24.53 -12.06 -18.20
C ASP A 273 24.41 -10.88 -17.24
N GLU A 274 23.75 -11.14 -16.11
CA GLU A 274 24.30 -10.72 -14.82
C GLU A 274 24.14 -11.88 -13.82
N LYS A 275 25.23 -12.61 -13.58
CA LYS A 275 25.26 -13.60 -12.50
C LYS A 275 25.13 -12.85 -11.17
N LEU A 276 24.16 -13.26 -10.33
CA LEU A 276 24.06 -12.80 -8.94
C LEU A 276 25.42 -12.98 -8.24
N LYS A 277 26.09 -11.87 -7.93
CA LYS A 277 27.22 -11.88 -7.00
C LYS A 277 26.67 -11.69 -5.59
N MET A 278 26.19 -12.80 -5.02
CA MET A 278 25.77 -12.81 -3.61
C MET A 278 27.02 -12.85 -2.73
N GLY A 279 27.35 -11.73 -2.10
CA GLY A 279 28.46 -11.67 -1.15
C GLY A 279 28.52 -10.32 -0.44
N LYS A 280 28.46 -10.36 0.90
CA LYS A 280 28.58 -9.21 1.84
C LYS A 280 27.42 -8.20 1.86
N VAL A 281 26.16 -8.65 1.82
CA VAL A 281 24.98 -7.77 2.02
C VAL A 281 24.63 -7.56 3.51
N GLY A 282 24.99 -8.53 4.38
CA GLY A 282 24.57 -8.54 5.78
C GLY A 282 25.07 -7.36 6.61
N ASN A 283 26.36 -7.00 6.50
CA ASN A 283 26.94 -5.99 7.38
C ASN A 283 26.42 -4.57 7.11
N SER A 284 26.11 -4.21 5.85
CA SER A 284 25.58 -2.89 5.49
C SER A 284 24.15 -2.65 6.01
N LEU A 285 23.36 -3.71 6.18
CA LEU A 285 21.97 -3.61 6.64
C LEU A 285 21.83 -3.48 8.17
N VAL A 286 22.90 -3.76 8.92
CA VAL A 286 22.89 -3.78 10.39
C VAL A 286 23.33 -2.43 10.98
N HIS A 287 23.68 -1.45 10.14
CA HIS A 287 23.98 -0.10 10.63
C HIS A 287 22.75 0.55 11.29
N PRO A 288 22.91 1.21 12.45
CA PRO A 288 21.79 1.73 13.23
C PRO A 288 20.92 2.74 12.46
N GLU A 289 21.52 3.54 11.57
CA GLU A 289 20.77 4.46 10.71
C GLU A 289 19.92 3.74 9.67
N VAL A 290 20.44 2.65 9.09
CA VAL A 290 19.71 1.80 8.13
C VAL A 290 18.56 1.08 8.82
N LEU A 291 18.78 0.58 10.04
CA LEU A 291 17.73 -0.05 10.85
C LEU A 291 16.61 0.94 11.18
N LEU A 292 16.95 2.18 11.53
CA LEU A 292 15.96 3.22 11.79
C LEU A 292 15.16 3.56 10.51
N PHE A 293 15.83 3.63 9.36
CA PHE A 293 15.17 3.80 8.06
C PHE A 293 14.23 2.62 7.75
N LEU A 294 14.68 1.38 7.93
CA LEU A 294 13.87 0.17 7.73
C LEU A 294 12.65 0.14 8.66
N MET A 295 12.81 0.57 9.92
CA MET A 295 11.69 0.72 10.84
C MET A 295 10.67 1.73 10.31
N THR A 296 11.11 2.87 9.78
CA THR A 296 10.22 3.86 9.17
C THR A 296 9.54 3.32 7.92
N VAL A 297 10.23 2.52 7.10
CA VAL A 297 9.64 1.84 5.94
C VAL A 297 8.54 0.87 6.38
N TYR A 298 8.74 0.13 7.47
CA TYR A 298 7.71 -0.73 8.05
C TYR A 298 6.50 0.08 8.53
N VAL A 299 6.72 1.15 9.29
CA VAL A 299 5.65 2.03 9.79
C VAL A 299 4.86 2.64 8.64
N MET A 300 5.54 3.17 7.63
CA MET A 300 4.90 3.69 6.43
C MET A 300 4.11 2.61 5.68
N GLY A 301 4.62 1.38 5.61
CA GLY A 301 3.88 0.23 5.06
C GLY A 301 2.60 -0.06 5.83
N ALA A 302 2.64 0.00 7.16
CA ALA A 302 1.47 -0.19 8.01
C ALA A 302 0.43 0.94 7.82
N SER A 303 0.85 2.20 7.93
CA SER A 303 -0.05 3.35 7.85
C SER A 303 -0.65 3.53 6.45
N LEU A 304 0.17 3.45 5.38
CA LEU A 304 -0.32 3.50 4.00
C LEU A 304 -1.18 2.28 3.65
N GLY A 305 -0.90 1.12 4.25
CA GLY A 305 -1.72 -0.06 4.07
C GLY A 305 -3.14 0.10 4.60
N ILE A 306 -3.30 0.74 5.76
CA ILE A 306 -4.64 1.05 6.30
C ILE A 306 -5.36 2.00 5.35
N VAL A 307 -4.66 3.00 4.81
CA VAL A 307 -5.21 3.92 3.79
C VAL A 307 -5.65 3.14 2.55
N TRP A 308 -4.82 2.27 1.98
CA TRP A 308 -5.17 1.55 0.76
C TRP A 308 -6.33 0.57 0.90
N ILE A 309 -6.45 -0.08 2.06
CA ILE A 309 -7.49 -1.08 2.30
C ILE A 309 -8.80 -0.42 2.72
N PHE A 310 -8.75 0.53 3.66
CA PHE A 310 -9.94 1.02 4.38
C PHE A 310 -10.40 2.43 3.98
N LYS A 311 -9.62 3.22 3.21
CA LYS A 311 -10.03 4.59 2.84
C LYS A 311 -11.33 4.62 2.06
N LEU A 312 -11.47 3.77 1.04
CA LEU A 312 -12.68 3.77 0.21
C LEU A 312 -13.91 3.22 0.97
N MET A 313 -13.69 2.35 1.95
CA MET A 313 -14.73 1.96 2.93
C MET A 313 -15.15 3.14 3.79
N LEU A 314 -14.20 3.95 4.28
CA LEU A 314 -14.52 5.15 5.05
C LEU A 314 -15.28 6.17 4.20
N VAL A 315 -14.86 6.40 2.95
CA VAL A 315 -15.56 7.29 2.01
C VAL A 315 -17.00 6.83 1.82
N GLU A 316 -17.24 5.52 1.71
CA GLU A 316 -18.58 4.95 1.60
C GLU A 316 -19.41 5.16 2.87
N ASP A 317 -18.85 4.85 4.04
CA ASP A 317 -19.54 5.02 5.32
C ASP A 317 -19.93 6.50 5.57
N VAL A 318 -19.03 7.46 5.28
CA VAL A 318 -19.30 8.90 5.43
C VAL A 318 -20.31 9.40 4.40
N ALA A 319 -20.25 8.92 3.15
CA ALA A 319 -21.19 9.33 2.11
C ALA A 319 -22.61 8.84 2.41
N LEU A 320 -22.76 7.59 2.84
CA LEU A 320 -24.05 7.01 3.24
C LEU A 320 -24.60 7.64 4.52
N ALA A 321 -23.72 8.06 5.45
CA ALA A 321 -24.12 8.81 6.64
C ALA A 321 -24.60 10.24 6.32
N TRP A 322 -24.07 10.89 5.28
CA TRP A 322 -24.63 12.16 4.81
C TRP A 322 -25.97 11.94 4.14
N ASN A 323 -26.01 11.08 3.12
CA ASN A 323 -27.21 10.78 2.34
C ASN A 323 -27.26 9.29 2.07
N SER A 324 -28.28 8.62 2.60
CA SER A 324 -28.45 7.17 2.47
C SER A 324 -28.59 6.72 1.01
N ASP A 325 -29.09 7.59 0.13
CA ASP A 325 -29.16 7.35 -1.31
C ASP A 325 -28.21 8.31 -2.05
N PHE A 326 -26.91 8.25 -1.72
CA PHE A 326 -25.90 9.09 -2.37
C PHE A 326 -25.66 8.62 -3.83
N PRO A 327 -26.12 9.38 -4.85
CA PRO A 327 -26.20 8.85 -6.21
C PRO A 327 -24.84 8.68 -6.87
N ALA A 328 -23.88 9.57 -6.53
CA ALA A 328 -22.56 9.68 -7.15
C ALA A 328 -21.45 8.99 -6.31
N LEU A 329 -21.79 7.93 -5.58
CA LEU A 329 -20.89 7.29 -4.61
C LEU A 329 -19.62 6.72 -5.27
N LYS A 330 -19.78 5.97 -6.37
CA LYS A 330 -18.65 5.33 -7.04
C LYS A 330 -17.85 6.32 -7.87
N LEU A 331 -18.50 7.35 -8.42
CA LEU A 331 -17.85 8.50 -9.02
C LEU A 331 -16.99 9.25 -8.00
N LEU A 332 -17.50 9.49 -6.78
CA LEU A 332 -16.71 10.12 -5.73
C LEU A 332 -15.46 9.30 -5.39
N GLN A 333 -15.61 7.98 -5.21
CA GLN A 333 -14.46 7.08 -5.00
C GLN A 333 -13.46 7.15 -6.17
N GLY A 334 -13.95 7.20 -7.41
CA GLY A 334 -13.14 7.40 -8.62
C GLY A 334 -12.42 8.75 -8.65
N LEU A 335 -13.08 9.83 -8.22
CA LEU A 335 -12.51 11.18 -8.12
C LEU A 335 -11.45 11.29 -7.03
N VAL A 336 -11.66 10.64 -5.87
CA VAL A 336 -10.68 10.51 -4.79
C VAL A 336 -9.39 9.90 -5.35
N LEU A 337 -9.50 8.75 -6.02
CA LEU A 337 -8.35 8.09 -6.67
C LEU A 337 -7.74 8.95 -7.81
N GLY A 338 -8.59 9.64 -8.58
CA GLY A 338 -8.15 10.52 -9.65
C GLY A 338 -7.32 11.71 -9.16
N ILE A 339 -7.77 12.39 -8.11
CA ILE A 339 -7.04 13.52 -7.50
C ILE A 339 -5.79 13.02 -6.77
N GLU A 340 -5.88 11.89 -6.07
CA GLU A 340 -4.73 11.22 -5.48
C GLU A 340 -3.63 11.00 -6.52
N THR A 341 -4.02 10.54 -7.71
CA THR A 341 -3.12 10.25 -8.84
C THR A 341 -2.57 11.52 -9.51
N PHE A 342 -3.46 12.40 -10.01
CA PHE A 342 -3.07 13.54 -10.84
C PHE A 342 -2.61 14.75 -10.02
N GLY A 343 -3.22 14.97 -8.86
CA GLY A 343 -2.89 16.07 -7.96
C GLY A 343 -1.76 15.71 -6.99
N GLY A 344 -1.76 14.48 -6.46
CA GLY A 344 -0.75 13.98 -5.54
C GLY A 344 0.42 13.30 -6.25
N GLU A 345 0.20 12.17 -6.91
CA GLU A 345 1.31 11.31 -7.33
C GLU A 345 2.17 11.89 -8.44
N VAL A 346 1.55 12.29 -9.55
CA VAL A 346 2.28 12.72 -10.74
C VAL A 346 3.22 13.90 -10.45
N PRO A 347 2.78 15.02 -9.85
CA PRO A 347 3.66 16.17 -9.61
C PRO A 347 4.80 15.83 -8.66
N PHE A 348 4.53 15.12 -7.58
CA PHE A 348 5.52 14.81 -6.56
C PHE A 348 6.52 13.73 -7.00
N PHE A 349 6.15 12.81 -7.89
CA PHE A 349 7.13 11.93 -8.54
C PHE A 349 8.09 12.69 -9.46
N PHE A 350 7.65 13.73 -10.16
CA PHE A 350 8.55 14.57 -10.96
C PHE A 350 9.47 15.43 -10.09
N LEU A 351 8.97 15.93 -8.96
CA LEU A 351 9.71 16.79 -8.03
C LEU A 351 10.59 16.01 -7.03
N SER A 352 10.44 14.69 -6.93
CA SER A 352 11.07 13.89 -5.87
C SER A 352 12.59 13.99 -5.85
N GLY A 353 13.25 14.04 -7.01
CA GLY A 353 14.71 14.24 -7.08
C GLY A 353 15.17 15.55 -6.44
N VAL A 354 14.50 16.66 -6.78
CA VAL A 354 14.80 17.99 -6.22
C VAL A 354 14.53 18.02 -4.71
N ILE A 355 13.46 17.35 -4.26
CA ILE A 355 13.11 17.27 -2.84
C ILE A 355 14.17 16.46 -2.08
N ILE A 356 14.61 15.33 -2.63
CA ILE A 356 15.66 14.48 -2.02
C ILE A 356 16.99 15.22 -1.96
N GLU A 357 17.38 15.95 -3.01
CA GLU A 357 18.61 16.75 -3.01
C GLU A 357 18.59 17.87 -1.95
N ARG A 358 17.42 18.48 -1.71
CA ARG A 358 17.28 19.59 -0.75
C ARG A 358 17.14 19.14 0.71
N LEU A 359 16.35 18.09 0.96
CA LEU A 359 16.01 17.64 2.31
C LEU A 359 16.88 16.46 2.80
N GLY A 360 17.59 15.79 1.88
CA GLY A 360 18.26 14.53 2.15
C GLY A 360 17.28 13.38 2.41
N TYR A 361 17.82 12.16 2.55
CA TYR A 361 17.01 10.96 2.75
C TYR A 361 16.15 11.01 4.03
N THR A 362 16.75 11.43 5.15
CA THR A 362 16.06 11.53 6.46
C THR A 362 14.97 12.61 6.46
N GLY A 363 15.25 13.79 5.89
CA GLY A 363 14.29 14.88 5.86
C GLY A 363 13.04 14.52 5.05
N VAL A 364 13.22 13.80 3.95
CA VAL A 364 12.10 13.28 3.16
C VAL A 364 11.26 12.28 3.94
N LEU A 365 11.89 11.34 4.66
CA LEU A 365 11.14 10.39 5.51
C LEU A 365 10.28 11.12 6.54
N ILE A 366 10.82 12.13 7.22
CA ILE A 366 10.10 12.94 8.20
C ILE A 366 8.88 13.59 7.55
N VAL A 367 9.05 14.23 6.39
CA VAL A 367 7.96 14.88 5.65
C VAL A 367 6.89 13.87 5.24
N SER A 368 7.27 12.68 4.78
CA SER A 368 6.32 11.64 4.36
C SER A 368 5.51 11.06 5.52
N VAL A 369 6.15 10.77 6.66
CA VAL A 369 5.45 10.31 7.87
C VAL A 369 4.53 11.41 8.39
N LEU A 370 5.02 12.65 8.50
CA LEU A 370 4.24 13.79 8.97
C LEU A 370 3.01 14.04 8.08
N SER A 371 3.19 14.01 6.76
CA SER A 371 2.09 14.14 5.80
C SER A 371 1.07 13.01 5.93
N THR A 372 1.53 11.77 6.17
CA THR A 372 0.64 10.62 6.36
C THR A 372 -0.16 10.74 7.66
N GLY A 373 0.50 11.15 8.76
CA GLY A 373 -0.17 11.41 10.03
C GLY A 373 -1.20 12.53 9.94
N LEU A 374 -0.88 13.62 9.24
CA LEU A 374 -1.82 14.71 8.96
C LEU A 374 -2.99 14.23 8.10
N ARG A 375 -2.74 13.52 7.00
CA ARG A 375 -3.78 12.98 6.10
C ARG A 375 -4.76 12.10 6.86
N CYS A 376 -4.27 11.13 7.64
CA CYS A 376 -5.11 10.23 8.42
C CYS A 376 -5.89 10.97 9.52
N SER A 377 -5.29 11.96 10.16
CA SER A 377 -5.98 12.78 11.18
C SER A 377 -7.09 13.65 10.58
N LEU A 378 -6.88 14.18 9.37
CA LEU A 378 -7.89 15.00 8.69
C LEU A 378 -9.12 14.19 8.29
N TYR A 379 -9.02 12.90 8.02
CA TYR A 379 -10.19 12.07 7.72
C TYR A 379 -11.23 12.04 8.84
N TYR A 380 -10.81 12.21 10.10
CA TYR A 380 -11.72 12.25 11.24
C TYR A 380 -12.67 13.45 11.20
N THR A 381 -12.23 14.58 10.64
CA THR A 381 -13.04 15.81 10.58
C THR A 381 -13.97 15.83 9.37
N VAL A 382 -13.95 14.79 8.52
CA VAL A 382 -14.74 14.73 7.30
C VAL A 382 -16.17 14.33 7.62
N SER A 383 -17.04 15.33 7.77
CA SER A 383 -18.50 15.14 7.69
C SER A 383 -19.00 15.23 6.25
N ASN A 384 -18.27 16.00 5.41
CA ASN A 384 -18.60 16.20 4.01
C ASN A 384 -17.76 15.30 3.10
N PRO A 385 -18.30 14.29 2.37
CA PRO A 385 -17.46 13.32 1.67
C PRO A 385 -16.74 13.96 0.47
N TRP A 386 -17.14 15.13 -0.02
CA TRP A 386 -16.35 15.88 -1.00
C TRP A 386 -15.06 16.46 -0.41
N CYS A 387 -14.97 16.61 0.92
CA CYS A 387 -13.74 17.05 1.60
C CYS A 387 -12.63 16.00 1.56
N PHE A 388 -12.89 14.74 1.18
CA PHE A 388 -11.81 13.79 0.89
C PHE A 388 -10.93 14.28 -0.27
N LEU A 389 -11.50 14.92 -1.29
CA LEU A 389 -10.80 15.39 -2.49
C LEU A 389 -9.57 16.29 -2.19
N PRO A 390 -9.69 17.40 -1.44
CA PRO A 390 -8.53 18.22 -1.11
C PRO A 390 -7.53 17.52 -0.17
N ILE A 391 -7.99 16.62 0.71
CA ILE A 391 -7.11 15.86 1.62
C ILE A 391 -6.20 14.92 0.81
N GLU A 392 -6.71 14.34 -0.29
CA GLU A 392 -5.95 13.43 -1.14
C GLU A 392 -4.76 14.06 -1.85
N LEU A 393 -4.70 15.40 -1.97
CA LEU A 393 -3.51 16.08 -2.50
C LEU A 393 -2.25 15.80 -1.66
N LEU A 394 -2.42 15.51 -0.36
CA LEU A 394 -1.33 15.11 0.54
C LEU A 394 -0.72 13.75 0.17
N ASN A 395 -1.39 12.93 -0.65
CA ASN A 395 -0.85 11.63 -1.08
C ASN A 395 0.50 11.76 -1.78
N GLY A 396 0.75 12.85 -2.50
CA GLY A 396 2.04 13.09 -3.15
C GLY A 396 3.19 13.09 -2.15
N LEU A 397 3.05 13.85 -1.06
CA LEU A 397 4.04 13.95 0.01
C LEU A 397 4.12 12.66 0.85
N SER A 398 2.97 12.04 1.12
CA SER A 398 2.87 10.81 1.90
C SER A 398 3.49 9.60 1.18
N TYR A 399 3.08 9.34 -0.06
CA TYR A 399 3.44 8.11 -0.78
C TYR A 399 4.51 8.33 -1.85
N SER A 400 4.39 9.34 -2.71
CA SER A 400 5.22 9.43 -3.93
C SER A 400 6.66 9.80 -3.64
N VAL A 401 6.87 10.79 -2.77
CA VAL A 401 8.22 11.15 -2.33
C VAL A 401 8.83 10.03 -1.47
N PHE A 402 8.03 9.41 -0.58
CA PHE A 402 8.44 8.24 0.19
C PHE A 402 8.92 7.08 -0.69
N HIS A 403 8.12 6.71 -1.71
CA HIS A 403 8.46 5.62 -2.62
C HIS A 403 9.77 5.89 -3.36
N SER A 404 9.99 7.14 -3.76
CA SER A 404 11.21 7.57 -4.44
C SER A 404 12.44 7.48 -3.51
N VAL A 405 12.34 7.99 -2.29
CA VAL A 405 13.46 8.00 -1.34
C VAL A 405 13.81 6.59 -0.85
N MET A 406 12.81 5.72 -0.68
CA MET A 406 13.01 4.33 -0.30
C MET A 406 13.92 3.59 -1.30
N GLY A 407 13.65 3.75 -2.61
CA GLY A 407 14.47 3.14 -3.66
C GLY A 407 15.84 3.80 -3.82
N ALA A 408 15.92 5.12 -3.67
CA ALA A 408 17.17 5.87 -3.76
C ALA A 408 18.13 5.52 -2.61
N TYR A 409 17.62 5.51 -1.36
CA TYR A 409 18.42 5.16 -0.19
C TYR A 409 18.88 3.70 -0.23
N ALA A 410 17.99 2.77 -0.60
CA ALA A 410 18.36 1.37 -0.79
C ALA A 410 19.47 1.18 -1.85
N SER A 411 19.49 2.02 -2.89
CA SER A 411 20.55 1.98 -3.90
C SER A 411 21.85 2.62 -3.42
N HIS A 412 21.75 3.66 -2.58
CA HIS A 412 22.89 4.39 -2.05
C HIS A 412 23.70 3.55 -1.06
N ILE A 413 23.03 2.80 -0.17
CA ILE A 413 23.71 1.94 0.82
C ILE A 413 24.14 0.59 0.26
N ALA A 414 23.74 0.25 -0.97
CA ALA A 414 23.98 -1.06 -1.54
C ALA A 414 25.45 -1.22 -1.97
N PRO A 415 26.15 -2.28 -1.53
CA PRO A 415 27.47 -2.57 -2.04
C PRO A 415 27.41 -2.90 -3.55
N PRO A 416 28.51 -2.68 -4.31
CA PRO A 416 28.54 -2.96 -5.74
C PRO A 416 28.11 -4.40 -6.06
N GLY A 417 27.08 -4.56 -6.87
CA GLY A 417 26.50 -5.86 -7.23
C GLY A 417 25.40 -6.39 -6.31
N ALA A 418 25.04 -5.68 -5.24
CA ALA A 418 23.99 -6.07 -4.29
C ALA A 418 22.75 -5.14 -4.31
N GLN A 419 22.65 -4.22 -5.27
CA GLN A 419 21.58 -3.22 -5.35
C GLN A 419 20.17 -3.84 -5.36
N ALA A 420 19.97 -4.88 -6.17
CA ALA A 420 18.69 -5.59 -6.24
C ALA A 420 18.32 -6.25 -4.90
N THR A 421 19.31 -6.82 -4.20
CA THR A 421 19.10 -7.48 -2.90
C THR A 421 18.68 -6.46 -1.84
N VAL A 422 19.38 -5.33 -1.72
CA VAL A 422 19.03 -4.29 -0.75
C VAL A 422 17.66 -3.66 -1.06
N GLN A 423 17.37 -3.37 -2.32
CA GLN A 423 16.04 -2.89 -2.72
C GLN A 423 14.94 -3.91 -2.39
N SER A 424 15.22 -5.21 -2.55
CA SER A 424 14.27 -6.25 -2.18
C SER A 424 13.99 -6.27 -0.69
N VAL A 425 15.00 -6.08 0.17
CA VAL A 425 14.82 -6.01 1.64
C VAL A 425 13.86 -4.87 1.99
N PHE A 426 14.10 -3.67 1.46
CA PHE A 426 13.24 -2.51 1.73
C PHE A 426 11.80 -2.73 1.26
N ARG A 427 11.62 -3.29 0.05
CA ARG A 427 10.30 -3.64 -0.46
C ARG A 427 9.61 -4.68 0.42
N SER A 428 10.31 -5.75 0.79
CA SER A 428 9.77 -6.77 1.69
C SER A 428 9.34 -6.17 3.03
N THR A 429 10.17 -5.31 3.64
CA THR A 429 9.82 -4.62 4.89
C THR A 429 8.55 -3.78 4.75
N PHE A 430 8.40 -3.06 3.64
CA PHE A 430 7.17 -2.32 3.34
C PHE A 430 5.95 -3.24 3.22
N TYR A 431 6.07 -4.38 2.52
CA TYR A 431 4.99 -5.36 2.38
C TYR A 431 4.62 -6.05 3.70
N VAL A 432 5.60 -6.30 4.58
CA VAL A 432 5.31 -6.81 5.93
C VAL A 432 4.52 -5.77 6.74
N GLY A 433 4.86 -4.48 6.61
CA GLY A 433 4.04 -3.38 7.15
C GLY A 433 2.61 -3.41 6.60
N LEU A 434 2.45 -3.55 5.27
CA LEU A 434 1.15 -3.65 4.61
C LEU A 434 0.32 -4.84 5.11
N SER A 435 0.94 -5.99 5.40
CA SER A 435 0.25 -7.12 6.02
C SER A 435 -0.23 -6.81 7.44
N THR A 436 0.62 -6.18 8.26
CA THR A 436 0.21 -5.71 9.60
C THR A 436 -0.97 -4.74 9.53
N ALA A 437 -1.00 -3.90 8.49
CA ALA A 437 -2.08 -2.94 8.22
C ALA A 437 -3.44 -3.62 8.05
N GLY A 438 -3.50 -4.73 7.31
CA GLY A 438 -4.74 -5.49 7.12
C GLY A 438 -5.32 -5.95 8.45
N PHE A 439 -4.49 -6.58 9.28
CA PHE A 439 -4.92 -7.14 10.56
C PHE A 439 -5.32 -6.05 11.56
N LEU A 440 -4.43 -5.08 11.83
CA LEU A 440 -4.69 -4.00 12.79
C LEU A 440 -5.80 -3.07 12.29
N GLY A 441 -5.78 -2.74 11.00
CA GLY A 441 -6.79 -1.90 10.37
C GLY A 441 -8.17 -2.54 10.45
N GLY A 442 -8.30 -3.82 10.15
CA GLY A 442 -9.58 -4.55 10.26
C GLY A 442 -10.12 -4.53 11.68
N LEU A 443 -9.28 -4.86 12.67
CA LEU A 443 -9.65 -4.83 14.09
C LEU A 443 -10.10 -3.45 14.56
N LEU A 444 -9.34 -2.40 14.21
CA LEU A 444 -9.69 -1.02 14.57
C LEU A 444 -10.98 -0.58 13.88
N TYR A 445 -11.11 -0.84 12.58
CA TYR A 445 -12.25 -0.42 11.78
C TYR A 445 -13.55 -0.99 12.32
N ASN A 446 -13.58 -2.27 12.67
CA ASN A 446 -14.83 -2.87 13.13
C ASN A 446 -15.14 -2.60 14.61
N THR A 447 -14.13 -2.46 15.48
CA THR A 447 -14.40 -2.23 16.91
C THR A 447 -14.78 -0.78 17.22
N GLN A 448 -14.32 0.17 16.40
CA GLN A 448 -14.40 1.60 16.71
C GLN A 448 -14.89 2.47 15.53
N GLY A 449 -15.17 1.87 14.38
CA GLY A 449 -15.51 2.59 13.15
C GLY A 449 -14.30 3.19 12.41
N GLY A 450 -14.51 3.53 11.14
CA GLY A 450 -13.45 4.02 10.26
C GLY A 450 -12.83 5.34 10.70
N SER A 451 -13.63 6.35 11.06
CA SER A 451 -13.12 7.69 11.39
C SER A 451 -12.18 7.69 12.60
N ILE A 452 -12.51 6.94 13.65
CA ILE A 452 -11.66 6.80 14.85
C ILE A 452 -10.42 5.95 14.54
N ALA A 453 -10.56 4.90 13.73
CA ALA A 453 -9.43 4.08 13.30
C ALA A 453 -8.36 4.93 12.58
N PHE A 454 -8.77 5.76 11.61
CA PHE A 454 -7.85 6.66 10.90
C PHE A 454 -7.26 7.75 11.80
N LEU A 455 -8.02 8.30 12.74
CA LEU A 455 -7.48 9.25 13.73
C LEU A 455 -6.36 8.61 14.57
N LYS A 456 -6.55 7.38 15.04
CA LYS A 456 -5.54 6.68 15.85
C LYS A 456 -4.25 6.42 15.07
N VAL A 457 -4.36 6.04 13.80
CA VAL A 457 -3.21 5.89 12.90
C VAL A 457 -2.51 7.24 12.70
N GLY A 458 -3.29 8.30 12.49
CA GLY A 458 -2.76 9.66 12.33
C GLY A 458 -1.96 10.14 13.55
N VAL A 459 -2.54 9.99 14.75
CA VAL A 459 -1.87 10.33 16.01
C VAL A 459 -0.64 9.47 16.24
N PHE A 460 -0.70 8.17 15.91
CA PHE A 460 0.45 7.28 15.99
C PHE A 460 1.61 7.75 15.09
N ASP A 461 1.34 8.10 13.83
CA ASP A 461 2.36 8.59 12.90
C ASP A 461 2.99 9.92 13.37
N LEU A 462 2.17 10.82 13.93
CA LEU A 462 2.64 12.09 14.49
C LEU A 462 3.51 11.90 15.75
N ILE A 463 3.19 10.93 16.60
CA ILE A 463 4.05 10.58 17.74
C ILE A 463 5.32 9.88 17.24
N TYR A 464 5.20 8.98 16.28
CA TYR A 464 6.32 8.24 15.71
C TYR A 464 7.34 9.17 15.09
N VAL A 465 6.93 10.21 14.34
CA VAL A 465 7.90 11.15 13.74
C VAL A 465 8.70 11.92 14.80
N LEU A 466 8.10 12.28 15.93
CA LEU A 466 8.81 12.92 17.05
C LEU A 466 9.84 11.97 17.67
N VAL A 467 9.45 10.71 17.89
CA VAL A 467 10.34 9.66 18.40
C VAL A 467 11.47 9.39 17.41
N PHE A 468 11.17 9.31 16.12
CA PHE A 468 12.15 9.10 15.05
C PHE A 468 13.20 10.23 15.02
N ILE A 469 12.77 11.50 15.10
CA ILE A 469 13.68 12.65 15.16
C ILE A 469 14.61 12.56 16.36
N LEU A 470 14.07 12.22 17.54
CA LEU A 470 14.85 12.04 18.76
C LEU A 470 15.86 10.91 18.62
N LEU A 471 15.43 9.73 18.16
CA LEU A 471 16.31 8.57 17.96
C LEU A 471 17.38 8.85 16.92
N HIS A 472 17.04 9.51 15.81
CA HIS A 472 18.00 9.88 14.78
C HIS A 472 19.08 10.82 15.33
N PHE A 473 18.67 11.82 16.13
CA PHE A 473 19.62 12.72 16.80
C PHE A 473 20.53 11.98 17.79
N LEU A 474 19.98 11.06 18.59
CA LEU A 474 20.74 10.25 19.53
C LEU A 474 21.75 9.34 18.81
N VAL A 475 21.31 8.58 17.80
CA VAL A 475 22.18 7.70 17.01
C VAL A 475 23.33 8.49 16.41
N LYS A 476 23.05 9.65 15.80
CA LYS A 476 24.08 10.51 15.22
C LYS A 476 25.09 10.98 16.28
N LYS A 477 24.62 11.37 17.47
CA LYS A 477 25.48 11.79 18.58
C LYS A 477 26.37 10.63 19.07
N TYR A 478 25.83 9.42 19.21
CA TYR A 478 26.58 8.24 19.66
C TYR A 478 27.57 7.73 18.61
N CYS A 479 27.22 7.75 17.33
CA CYS A 479 28.14 7.40 16.25
C CYS A 479 29.35 8.35 16.20
N ILE A 480 29.11 9.67 16.27
CA ILE A 480 30.19 10.68 16.31
C ILE A 480 31.07 10.49 17.55
N ALA A 481 30.48 10.23 18.72
CA ALA A 481 31.24 9.98 19.95
C ALA A 481 32.06 8.67 19.87
N GLY A 482 31.50 7.62 19.25
CA GLY A 482 32.18 6.35 19.03
C GLY A 482 33.36 6.48 18.06
N GLU A 483 33.19 7.21 16.95
CA GLU A 483 34.26 7.50 16.00
C GLU A 483 35.38 8.31 16.64
N ALA A 484 35.05 9.35 17.41
CA ALA A 484 36.04 10.12 18.16
C ALA A 484 36.82 9.25 19.16
N SER A 485 36.15 8.32 19.84
CA SER A 485 36.78 7.37 20.76
C SER A 485 37.66 6.35 20.03
N CYS A 486 37.25 5.85 18.86
CA CYS A 486 38.05 4.93 18.06
C CYS A 486 39.31 5.59 17.48
N VAL A 487 39.20 6.85 17.03
CA VAL A 487 40.36 7.64 16.56
C VAL A 487 41.35 7.86 17.71
N ALA A 488 40.85 8.24 18.89
CA ALA A 488 41.70 8.40 20.08
C ALA A 488 42.44 7.10 20.45
N LEU A 489 41.74 5.94 20.44
CA LEU A 489 42.36 4.64 20.71
C LEU A 489 43.40 4.24 19.64
N GLN A 490 43.18 4.59 18.37
CA GLN A 490 44.16 4.33 17.30
C GLN A 490 45.40 5.22 17.41
N ASP A 491 45.23 6.47 17.84
CA ASP A 491 46.34 7.39 18.05
C ASP A 491 47.17 7.00 19.29
N ASP A 492 46.52 6.56 20.37
CA ASP A 492 47.19 5.96 21.54
C ASP A 492 47.94 4.67 21.18
N ALA A 493 47.36 3.83 20.33
CA ALA A 493 48.00 2.59 19.86
C ALA A 493 49.22 2.88 18.98
N LYS A 494 49.17 3.90 18.10
CA LYS A 494 50.31 4.33 17.27
C LYS A 494 51.44 4.97 18.09
N GLN A 495 51.12 5.69 19.17
CA GLN A 495 52.11 6.24 20.08
C GLN A 495 52.78 5.17 20.95
N ASN A 496 52.05 4.11 21.30
CA ASN A 496 52.58 3.00 22.09
C ASN A 496 53.17 1.84 21.27
N ASP A 497 53.11 1.92 19.94
CA ASP A 497 53.65 0.90 19.03
C ASP A 497 55.17 0.74 19.24
N PRO A 498 55.69 -0.45 19.62
CA PRO A 498 57.11 -0.67 19.89
C PRO A 498 58.03 -0.33 18.71
N VAL A 499 57.50 -0.27 17.48
CA VAL A 499 58.24 0.15 16.27
C VAL A 499 58.57 1.65 16.29
N ASN A 500 57.71 2.51 16.86
CA ASN A 500 57.96 3.95 16.98
C ASN A 500 58.89 4.32 18.16
N ARG A 501 59.21 3.36 19.05
CA ARG A 501 60.27 3.49 20.07
C ARG A 501 61.66 3.08 19.57
N VAL A 502 61.77 2.53 18.36
CA VAL A 502 63.05 2.11 17.78
C VAL A 502 64.02 3.29 17.54
N PRO A 503 63.64 4.55 17.23
CA PRO A 503 64.61 5.62 17.01
C PRO A 503 65.40 6.03 18.27
N GLU A 504 64.90 5.72 19.48
CA GLU A 504 65.61 5.97 20.74
C GLU A 504 66.47 4.78 21.20
N MET A 505 66.01 3.55 20.97
CA MET A 505 66.81 2.35 21.25
C MET A 505 67.96 2.17 20.23
N GLU A 506 67.80 2.61 18.99
CA GLU A 506 68.85 2.55 17.97
C GLU A 506 70.00 3.55 18.25
N LYS A 507 69.74 4.66 18.96
CA LYS A 507 70.80 5.56 19.45
C LYS A 507 71.64 4.98 20.60
N LEU A 508 71.10 4.00 21.34
CA LEU A 508 71.81 3.31 22.42
C LEU A 508 72.56 2.05 21.95
N PHE A 509 72.27 1.56 20.74
CA PHE A 509 72.89 0.34 20.17
C PHE A 509 73.91 0.62 19.05
N LEU A 510 74.13 1.87 18.64
CA LEU A 510 75.07 2.26 17.57
C LEU A 510 76.53 2.48 18.02
N GLU A 511 77.03 1.70 19.00
CA GLU A 511 78.48 1.66 19.32
C GLU A 511 79.12 0.26 19.19
N LYS A 512 78.55 -0.65 18.38
CA LYS A 512 79.28 -1.84 17.92
C LYS A 512 78.87 -2.26 16.50
N LYS A 513 79.91 -2.58 15.73
CA LYS A 513 80.03 -2.75 14.27
C LYS A 513 79.27 -3.97 13.66
N PRO A 514 79.30 -4.20 12.33
CA PRO A 514 78.11 -4.40 11.48
C PRO A 514 77.92 -5.85 10.97
N GLN A 515 76.71 -6.19 10.49
CA GLN A 515 76.43 -6.88 9.21
C GLN A 515 74.98 -7.41 9.12
N GLU A 516 74.40 -7.23 7.92
CA GLU A 516 73.36 -8.05 7.27
C GLU A 516 71.97 -8.22 7.92
N ALA A 517 70.95 -7.62 7.30
CA ALA A 517 69.98 -8.33 6.46
C ALA A 517 68.71 -7.49 6.21
N SER A 518 68.32 -7.43 4.95
CA SER A 518 67.23 -6.63 4.40
C SER A 518 65.89 -7.39 4.42
N GLY A 519 64.79 -6.65 4.60
CA GLY A 519 63.53 -6.90 3.89
C GLY A 519 62.46 -7.71 4.62
N SER A 520 61.36 -7.05 4.99
CA SER A 520 59.97 -7.61 4.93
C SER A 520 58.87 -6.72 5.56
N MET A 521 59.12 -5.48 5.98
CA MET A 521 58.15 -4.71 6.78
C MET A 521 57.39 -3.59 6.06
N SER A 522 57.40 -3.54 4.72
CA SER A 522 56.75 -2.45 3.95
C SER A 522 55.44 -2.81 3.24
N ARG A 523 54.94 -4.06 3.33
CA ARG A 523 53.72 -4.49 2.60
C ARG A 523 52.45 -4.67 3.43
N ILE A 524 52.53 -4.60 4.77
CA ILE A 524 51.35 -4.86 5.62
C ILE A 524 50.66 -3.55 6.07
N HIS A 525 51.36 -2.41 5.99
CA HIS A 525 50.83 -1.14 6.50
C HIS A 525 50.03 -0.32 5.46
N GLU A 526 50.08 -0.71 4.18
CA GLU A 526 49.42 0.03 3.09
C GLU A 526 48.04 -0.55 2.72
N ASP A 527 47.79 -1.83 3.00
CA ASP A 527 46.49 -2.47 2.73
C ASP A 527 45.42 -2.12 3.78
N THR A 528 45.78 -1.95 5.05
CA THR A 528 44.81 -1.63 6.12
C THR A 528 44.32 -0.18 6.06
N LYS A 529 45.12 0.73 5.50
CA LYS A 529 44.76 2.16 5.39
C LYS A 529 43.80 2.44 4.23
N ASN A 530 43.81 1.59 3.20
CA ASN A 530 42.95 1.74 2.02
C ASN A 530 41.56 1.10 2.17
N GLU A 531 41.34 0.18 3.12
CA GLU A 531 40.01 -0.41 3.35
C GLU A 531 39.08 0.46 4.22
N CYS A 532 39.61 1.24 5.18
CA CYS A 532 38.77 2.09 6.03
C CYS A 532 38.34 3.42 5.40
N VAL A 533 39.10 3.96 4.43
CA VAL A 533 38.81 5.27 3.83
C VAL A 533 37.81 5.19 2.66
N ARG A 534 37.50 3.99 2.16
CA ARG A 534 36.54 3.82 1.05
C ARG A 534 35.06 3.75 1.44
N PHE A 535 34.74 3.84 2.74
CA PHE A 535 33.34 3.79 3.23
C PHE A 535 32.76 5.13 3.66
N ILE A 536 33.48 6.24 3.44
CA ILE A 536 33.03 7.59 3.79
C ILE A 536 33.21 8.52 2.59
N VAL A 537 32.37 8.38 1.56
CA VAL A 537 31.84 9.44 0.68
C VAL A 537 30.51 8.97 0.11
#